data_AF-A0A0F9D5Z5-F1
#
_entry.id   AF-A0A0F9D5Z5-F1
#
_cell.length_a   1.000
_cell.length_b   1.000
_cell.length_c   1.000
_cell.angle_alpha   90.00
_cell.angle_beta   90.00
_cell.angle_gamma   90.00
#
_symmetry.space_group_name_H-M   'P 1'
#
loop_
_entity.id
_entity.type
_entity.pdbx_description
1 polymer ?
#
loop_
_entity_poly.entity_id
_entity_poly.type
_entity_poly.pdbx_seq_one_letter_code
_entity_poly.pdbx_strand_id
1 'polypeptide(L)'
;MDINVILIIFLFLIGLILAYFVGQKIATIKRDRHWELEIPGHRKDAILKSRSVLGGLFSEQLAPFFPNFNFKPTECRFLGKPIDFIVFKGLDDKKVNEVVFVEVKRGKS
;
A
#
# COMPACT_ATOMS: atom_id res chain seq x y z
N MET A 1 34.14 -41.72 -39.25
CA MET A 1 34.05 -40.26 -39.10
C MET A 1 35.44 -39.78 -38.74
N ASP A 2 35.99 -38.82 -39.49
CA ASP A 2 37.38 -38.41 -39.28
C ASP A 2 37.55 -37.79 -37.89
N ILE A 3 38.70 -38.04 -37.27
CA ILE A 3 38.99 -37.57 -35.91
C ILE A 3 38.84 -36.05 -35.77
N ASN A 4 39.13 -35.32 -36.84
CA ASN A 4 38.93 -33.87 -36.95
C ASN A 4 37.46 -33.47 -36.81
N VAL A 5 36.54 -34.23 -37.39
CA VAL A 5 35.10 -33.97 -37.32
C VAL A 5 34.59 -34.16 -35.89
N ILE A 6 35.04 -35.21 -35.21
CA ILE A 6 34.72 -35.46 -33.79
C ILE A 6 35.20 -34.30 -32.91
N LEU A 7 36.41 -33.81 -33.17
CA LEU A 7 37.04 -32.74 -32.39
C LEU A 7 36.30 -31.40 -32.55
N ILE A 8 35.84 -31.08 -33.76
CA ILE A 8 35.04 -29.88 -34.04
C ILE A 8 33.70 -29.94 -33.30
N ILE A 9 33.00 -31.09 -33.35
CA ILE A 9 31.72 -31.27 -32.66
C ILE A 9 31.89 -31.10 -31.15
N PHE A 10 32.96 -31.65 -30.59
CA PHE A 10 33.24 -31.55 -29.15
C PHE A 10 33.51 -30.10 -28.72
N LEU A 11 34.33 -29.35 -29.47
CA LEU A 11 34.58 -27.93 -29.21
C LEU A 11 33.31 -27.08 -29.33
N PHE A 12 32.46 -27.38 -30.31
CA PHE A 12 31.19 -26.68 -30.48
C PHE A 12 30.25 -26.91 -29.28
N LEU A 13 30.14 -28.15 -28.80
CA LEU A 13 29.33 -28.47 -27.62
C LEU A 13 29.85 -27.77 -26.36
N ILE A 14 31.17 -27.72 -26.16
CA ILE A 14 31.78 -26.95 -25.06
C ILE A 14 31.44 -25.46 -25.18
N GLY A 15 31.52 -24.89 -26.39
CA GLY A 15 31.17 -23.51 -26.65
C GLY A 15 29.72 -23.19 -26.28
N LEU A 16 28.77 -24.07 -26.64
CA LEU A 16 27.35 -23.90 -26.29
C LEU A 16 27.12 -23.94 -24.77
N ILE A 17 27.77 -24.87 -24.07
CA ILE A 17 27.68 -24.99 -22.62
C ILE A 17 28.21 -23.71 -21.96
N LEU A 18 29.39 -23.22 -22.37
CA LEU A 18 29.97 -21.98 -21.86
C LEU A 18 29.06 -20.77 -22.13
N ALA A 19 28.53 -20.64 -23.35
CA ALA A 19 27.61 -19.56 -23.71
C ALA A 19 26.35 -19.57 -22.83
N TYR A 20 25.78 -20.75 -22.57
CA TYR A 20 24.62 -20.90 -21.69
C TYR A 20 24.93 -20.44 -20.26
N PHE A 21 26.05 -20.89 -19.67
CA PHE A 21 26.43 -20.48 -18.31
C PHE A 21 26.72 -18.99 -18.19
N VAL A 22 27.39 -18.39 -19.18
CA VAL A 22 27.67 -16.95 -19.21
C VAL A 22 26.37 -16.16 -19.36
N GLY A 23 25.49 -16.57 -20.27
CA GLY A 23 24.19 -15.94 -20.49
C GLY A 23 23.33 -15.94 -19.21
N GLN A 24 23.27 -17.08 -18.53
CA GLN A 24 22.58 -17.20 -17.24
C GLN A 24 23.13 -16.24 -16.19
N LYS A 25 24.46 -16.18 -16.00
CA LYS A 25 25.07 -15.28 -15.01
C LYS A 25 24.82 -13.80 -15.31
N ILE A 26 24.89 -13.40 -16.58
CA ILE A 26 24.62 -12.01 -16.97
C ILE A 26 23.15 -11.67 -16.73
N ALA A 27 22.23 -12.58 -17.08
CA ALA A 27 20.80 -12.39 -16.89
C ALA A 27 20.42 -12.21 -15.42
N THR A 28 20.98 -13.02 -14.51
CA THR A 28 20.71 -12.89 -13.07
C THR A 28 21.19 -11.55 -12.54
N ILE A 29 22.41 -11.12 -12.87
CA ILE A 29 22.96 -9.82 -12.43
C ILE A 29 22.12 -8.65 -12.94
N LYS A 30 21.72 -8.67 -14.22
CA LYS A 30 20.91 -7.61 -14.82
C LYS A 30 19.52 -7.52 -14.18
N ARG A 31 18.90 -8.68 -13.92
CA ARG A 31 17.61 -8.75 -13.23
C ARG A 31 17.76 -8.17 -11.83
N ASP A 32 18.70 -8.67 -11.04
CA ASP A 32 18.81 -8.28 -9.63
C ASP A 32 19.08 -6.77 -9.50
N ARG A 33 19.94 -6.19 -10.35
CA ARG A 33 20.14 -4.73 -10.43
C ARG A 33 18.86 -3.97 -10.81
N HIS A 34 18.10 -4.46 -11.77
CA HIS A 34 16.85 -3.80 -12.17
C HIS A 34 15.86 -3.75 -11.01
N TRP A 35 15.70 -4.86 -10.27
CA TRP A 35 14.80 -4.93 -9.12
C TRP A 35 15.31 -4.07 -7.96
N GLU A 36 16.62 -4.05 -7.70
CA GLU A 36 17.23 -3.17 -6.69
C GLU A 36 16.94 -1.69 -6.95
N LEU A 37 16.96 -1.27 -8.21
CA LEU A 37 16.64 0.11 -8.61
C LEU A 37 15.15 0.46 -8.46
N GLU A 38 14.26 -0.51 -8.58
CA GLU A 38 12.80 -0.34 -8.42
C GLU A 38 12.34 -0.35 -6.95
N ILE A 39 13.08 -1.01 -6.05
CA ILE A 39 12.73 -1.10 -4.61
C ILE A 39 12.39 0.25 -3.97
N PRO A 40 13.18 1.34 -4.16
CA PRO A 40 12.86 2.64 -3.59
C PRO A 40 11.52 3.21 -4.08
N GLY A 41 11.19 3.01 -5.36
CA GLY A 41 9.92 3.43 -5.95
C GLY A 41 8.74 2.72 -5.30
N HIS A 42 8.79 1.39 -5.24
CA HIS A 42 7.74 0.59 -4.58
C HIS A 42 7.58 0.91 -3.10
N ARG A 43 8.68 1.17 -2.37
CA ARG A 43 8.63 1.60 -0.97
C ARG A 43 7.96 2.95 -0.82
N LYS A 44 8.31 3.93 -1.66
CA LYS A 44 7.70 5.26 -1.64
C LYS A 44 6.20 5.18 -1.90
N ASP A 45 5.81 4.41 -2.91
CA ASP A 45 4.40 4.23 -3.26
C ASP A 45 3.60 3.55 -2.14
N ALA A 46 4.17 2.53 -1.50
CA ALA A 46 3.56 1.86 -0.35
C ALA A 46 3.35 2.85 0.81
N ILE A 47 4.34 3.70 1.11
CA ILE A 47 4.24 4.73 2.16
C ILE A 47 3.15 5.75 1.80
N LEU A 48 3.10 6.23 0.56
CA LEU A 48 2.11 7.23 0.13
C LEU A 48 0.68 6.68 0.22
N LYS A 49 0.47 5.44 -0.23
CA LYS A 49 -0.83 4.76 -0.12
C LYS A 49 -1.23 4.57 1.35
N SER A 50 -0.31 4.08 2.18
CA SER A 50 -0.54 3.90 3.61
C SER A 50 -0.91 5.23 4.30
N ARG A 51 -0.19 6.30 4.02
CA ARG A 51 -0.50 7.64 4.56
C ARG A 51 -1.87 8.15 4.13
N SER A 52 -2.27 7.91 2.89
CA SER A 52 -3.59 8.30 2.39
C SER A 52 -4.71 7.59 3.15
N VAL A 53 -4.57 6.26 3.34
CA VAL A 53 -5.54 5.43 4.07
C VAL A 53 -5.58 5.79 5.55
N LEU A 54 -4.42 5.83 6.23
CA LEU A 54 -4.33 6.16 7.65
C LEU A 54 -4.81 7.58 7.94
N GLY A 55 -4.45 8.53 7.08
CA GLY A 55 -4.98 9.88 7.15
C GLY A 55 -6.51 9.86 7.11
N GLY A 56 -7.09 9.12 6.16
CA GLY A 56 -8.53 8.83 6.03
C GLY A 56 -9.17 8.52 7.37
N LEU A 57 -8.72 7.41 7.95
CA LEU A 57 -9.21 6.88 9.22
C LEU A 57 -9.05 7.87 10.38
N PHE A 58 -7.90 8.55 10.47
CA PHE A 58 -7.68 9.54 11.54
C PHE A 58 -8.61 10.74 11.40
N SER A 59 -8.89 11.21 10.19
CA SER A 59 -9.85 12.30 10.00
C SER A 59 -11.27 11.91 10.36
N GLU A 60 -11.67 10.66 10.16
CA GLU A 60 -12.96 10.16 10.64
C GLU A 60 -13.00 10.24 12.17
N GLN A 61 -12.00 9.69 12.86
CA GLN A 61 -11.94 9.69 14.33
C GLN A 61 -11.82 11.09 14.96
N LEU A 62 -11.09 12.00 14.31
CA LEU A 62 -10.88 13.36 14.78
C LEU A 62 -11.96 14.34 14.34
N ALA A 63 -12.95 13.89 13.55
CA ALA A 63 -13.99 14.75 12.99
C ALA A 63 -14.68 15.66 14.02
N PRO A 64 -15.04 15.18 15.24
CA PRO A 64 -15.70 16.02 16.23
C PRO A 64 -14.89 17.24 16.68
N PHE A 65 -13.56 17.20 16.55
CA PHE A 65 -12.66 18.27 16.96
C PHE A 65 -12.39 19.30 15.85
N PHE A 66 -12.93 19.11 14.64
CA PHE A 66 -12.78 20.07 13.56
C PHE A 66 -13.81 21.22 13.66
N PRO A 67 -13.44 22.44 13.24
CA PRO A 67 -14.25 23.64 13.46
C PRO A 67 -15.62 23.64 12.78
N ASN A 68 -15.84 22.80 11.75
CA ASN A 68 -17.09 22.71 11.00
C ASN A 68 -17.93 21.48 11.37
N PHE A 69 -17.62 20.78 12.46
CA PHE A 69 -18.43 19.66 12.91
C PHE A 69 -19.66 20.16 13.68
N ASN A 70 -20.84 19.68 13.30
CA ASN A 70 -22.12 20.24 13.77
C ASN A 70 -22.47 19.94 15.24
N PHE A 71 -21.66 19.16 15.94
CA PHE A 71 -21.95 18.66 17.28
C PHE A 71 -20.76 18.85 18.21
N LYS A 72 -21.02 18.87 19.52
CA LYS A 72 -19.95 18.95 20.51
C LYS A 72 -19.19 17.63 20.60
N PRO A 73 -17.84 17.64 20.69
CA PRO A 73 -17.05 16.43 20.88
C PRO A 73 -17.46 15.59 22.10
N THR A 74 -17.88 16.25 23.19
CA THR A 74 -18.30 15.62 24.46
C THR A 74 -19.56 14.75 24.32
N GLU A 75 -20.42 15.11 23.37
CA GLU A 75 -21.69 14.43 23.07
C GLU A 75 -21.54 13.33 22.02
N CYS A 76 -20.37 13.22 21.38
CA CYS A 76 -20.08 12.24 20.35
C CYS A 76 -19.52 10.94 20.97
N ARG A 77 -19.97 9.79 20.45
CA ARG A 77 -19.42 8.47 20.76
C ARG A 77 -18.98 7.81 19.47
N PHE A 78 -17.69 7.51 19.36
CA PHE A 78 -17.15 6.83 18.19
C PHE A 78 -17.60 5.36 18.15
N LEU A 79 -17.97 4.90 16.96
CA LEU A 79 -18.42 3.53 16.69
C LEU A 79 -17.61 2.87 15.56
N GLY A 80 -17.27 3.58 14.48
CA GLY A 80 -16.46 3.07 13.36
C GLY A 80 -17.25 2.76 12.09
N LYS A 81 -17.19 1.54 11.55
CA LYS A 81 -17.98 1.15 10.37
C LYS A 81 -19.13 0.22 10.77
N PRO A 82 -20.36 0.40 10.23
CA PRO A 82 -20.73 1.27 9.10
C PRO A 82 -21.07 2.73 9.45
N ILE A 83 -21.14 3.09 10.74
CA ILE A 83 -21.50 4.44 11.20
C ILE A 83 -20.39 4.94 12.14
N ASP A 84 -19.78 6.10 11.82
CA ASP A 84 -18.58 6.56 12.52
C ASP A 84 -18.89 7.05 13.95
N PHE A 85 -20.00 7.76 14.16
CA PHE A 85 -20.40 8.26 15.47
C PHE A 85 -21.88 8.11 15.76
N ILE A 86 -22.20 7.99 17.05
CA ILE A 86 -23.52 8.26 17.62
C ILE A 86 -23.40 9.52 18.47
N VAL A 87 -24.24 10.51 18.21
CA VAL A 87 -24.30 11.77 18.96
C VAL A 87 -25.52 11.76 19.86
N PHE A 88 -25.31 12.00 21.16
CA PHE A 88 -26.37 12.14 22.16
C PHE A 88 -26.56 13.62 22.49
N LYS A 89 -27.41 14.31 21.75
CA LYS A 89 -27.56 15.77 21.87
C LYS A 89 -28.24 16.14 23.19
N GLY A 90 -27.61 17.01 23.97
CA GLY A 90 -28.04 17.36 25.33
C GLY A 90 -27.47 16.45 26.42
N LEU A 91 -26.49 15.59 26.09
CA LEU A 91 -25.82 14.72 27.06
C LEU A 91 -25.07 15.53 28.12
N ASP A 92 -24.45 16.65 27.73
CA ASP A 92 -23.75 17.54 28.67
C ASP A 92 -24.73 18.09 29.74
N ASP A 93 -25.96 18.36 29.33
CA ASP A 93 -27.04 18.87 30.19
C ASP A 93 -27.79 17.75 30.94
N LYS A 94 -27.29 16.51 30.89
CA LYS A 94 -27.91 15.29 31.46
C LYS A 94 -29.32 14.99 30.94
N LYS A 95 -29.71 15.58 29.81
CA LYS A 95 -31.02 15.39 29.18
C LYS A 95 -30.86 15.21 27.68
N VAL A 96 -30.75 13.95 27.27
CA VAL A 96 -30.69 13.59 25.85
C VAL A 96 -32.06 13.78 25.22
N ASN A 97 -32.15 14.66 24.22
CA ASN A 97 -33.41 14.93 23.50
C ASN A 97 -33.40 14.34 22.08
N GLU A 98 -32.22 14.03 21.54
CA GLU A 98 -32.05 13.56 20.17
C GLU A 98 -30.82 12.65 20.08
N VAL A 99 -30.94 11.57 19.29
CA VAL A 99 -29.82 10.67 18.95
C VAL A 99 -29.58 10.76 17.45
N VAL A 100 -28.36 11.14 17.06
CA VAL A 100 -27.98 11.31 15.65
C VAL A 100 -26.90 10.31 15.29
N PHE A 101 -27.10 9.59 14.19
CA PHE A 101 -26.09 8.73 13.58
C PHE A 101 -25.32 9.54 12.55
N VAL A 102 -23.99 9.57 12.68
CA VAL A 102 -23.11 10.38 11.83
C VAL A 102 -22.13 9.47 11.12
N GLU A 103 -22.12 9.57 9.79
CA GLU A 103 -21.07 9.05 8.93
C GLU A 103 -20.24 10.22 8.42
N VAL A 104 -18.93 10.17 8.65
CA VAL A 104 -17.98 11.20 8.24
C VAL A 104 -17.46 10.84 6.86
N LYS A 105 -17.71 11.74 5.90
CA LYS A 105 -17.12 11.67 4.56
C LYS A 105 -16.08 12.77 4.40
N ARG A 106 -14.97 12.45 3.72
CA ARG A 106 -14.06 13.46 3.18
C ARG A 106 -14.67 14.00 1.87
N GLY A 107 -14.85 15.32 1.74
CA GLY A 107 -15.48 15.93 0.54
C GLY A 107 -14.59 15.88 -0.71
N LYS A 108 -14.96 16.43 -1.88
CA LYS A 108 -16.27 16.44 -2.56
C LYS A 108 -16.19 15.36 -3.65
N SER A 109 -17.00 14.33 -3.55
CA SER A 109 -17.67 13.73 -4.70
C SER A 109 -19.14 13.77 -4.40
#